data_AF-A0A8S1JY72-F1
#
_entry.id   AF-A0A8S1JY72-F1
#
_cell.length_a   1.000
_cell.length_b   1.000
_cell.length_c   1.000
_cell.angle_alpha   90.00
_cell.angle_beta   90.00
_cell.angle_gamma   90.00
#
_symmetry.space_group_name_H-M   'P 1'
#
loop_
_entity.id
_entity.type
_entity.pdbx_description
1 polymer ?
#
loop_
_entity_poly.entity_id
_entity_poly.type
_entity_poly.pdbx_seq_one_letter_code
_entity_poly.pdbx_strand_id
1 'polypeptide(L)'
;MIQYSNNVLASAAIYLVHKIRRIHPSWSQDQMVSITGLNEIDIRTCAKEMCNLLKDQDQKQFNQIRKKFSLPKYLEVSKIRIEKRPSQNLQTLPY
;
A
#
# COMPACT_ATOMS: atom_id res chain seq x y z
N MET A 1 -12.59 -4.80 5.41
CA MET A 1 -11.55 -4.33 6.36
C MET A 1 -11.91 -4.36 7.85
N ILE A 2 -13.19 -4.44 8.28
CA ILE A 2 -13.56 -4.54 9.72
C ILE A 2 -13.13 -5.88 10.36
N GLN A 3 -12.82 -6.87 9.53
CA GLN A 3 -12.41 -8.21 9.94
C GLN A 3 -10.95 -8.29 10.41
N TYR A 4 -10.12 -7.29 10.10
CA TYR A 4 -8.71 -7.28 10.49
C TYR A 4 -8.52 -6.60 11.84
N SER A 5 -7.61 -7.13 12.67
CA SER A 5 -7.23 -6.45 13.91
C SER A 5 -6.51 -5.13 13.62
N ASN A 6 -6.56 -4.20 14.58
CA ASN A 6 -5.92 -2.90 14.45
C ASN A 6 -4.40 -3.00 14.17
N ASN A 7 -3.74 -4.02 14.73
CA ASN A 7 -2.32 -4.28 14.49
C ASN A 7 -2.05 -4.66 13.02
N VAL A 8 -2.86 -5.55 12.45
CA VAL A 8 -2.75 -5.96 11.04
C VAL A 8 -3.04 -4.78 10.11
N LEU A 9 -4.04 -3.96 10.43
CA LEU A 9 -4.38 -2.75 9.66
C LEU A 9 -3.22 -1.75 9.64
N ALA A 10 -2.62 -1.44 10.79
CA ALA A 10 -1.49 -0.52 10.84
C ALA A 10 -0.27 -1.06 10.08
N SER A 11 0.06 -2.33 10.29
CA SER A 11 1.20 -3.00 9.64
C SER A 11 1.03 -3.10 8.11
N ALA A 12 -0.17 -3.45 7.65
CA ALA A 12 -0.48 -3.52 6.22
C ALA A 12 -0.40 -2.15 5.53
N ALA A 13 -0.79 -1.06 6.21
CA ALA A 13 -0.64 0.29 5.68
C ALA A 13 0.83 0.70 5.51
N ILE A 14 1.68 0.40 6.51
CA ILE A 14 3.13 0.64 6.44
C ILE A 14 3.75 -0.15 5.29
N TYR A 15 3.45 -1.45 5.22
CA TYR A 15 3.92 -2.33 4.15
C TYR A 15 3.51 -1.83 2.76
N LEU A 16 2.26 -1.38 2.61
CA LEU A 16 1.77 -0.84 1.35
C LEU A 16 2.54 0.42 0.94
N VAL A 17 2.82 1.34 1.87
CA VAL A 17 3.60 2.55 1.59
C VAL A 17 5.03 2.19 1.18
N HIS A 18 5.67 1.23 1.85
CA HIS A 18 7.00 0.74 1.47
C HIS A 18 7.00 0.16 0.04
N LYS A 19 5.96 -0.59 -0.34
CA LYS A 19 5.79 -1.10 -1.70
C LYS A 19 5.62 0.02 -2.73
N ILE A 20 4.80 1.03 -2.44
CA ILE A 20 4.59 2.19 -3.33
C ILE A 20 5.90 2.96 -3.53
N ARG A 21 6.67 3.15 -2.45
CA ARG A 21 7.98 3.84 -2.46
C ARG A 21 9.14 2.97 -2.94
N ARG A 22 8.90 1.71 -3.30
CA ARG A 22 9.92 0.74 -3.74
C ARG A 22 11.06 0.56 -2.71
N ILE A 23 10.72 0.61 -1.42
CA ILE A 23 11.67 0.34 -0.34
C ILE A 23 11.87 -1.17 -0.21
N HIS A 24 13.13 -1.58 -0.16
CA HIS A 24 13.56 -2.97 0.00
C HIS A 24 14.39 -3.15 1.29
N PRO A 25 14.07 -4.14 2.14
CA PRO A 25 12.88 -5.00 2.08
C PRO A 25 11.59 -4.22 2.39
N SER A 26 10.47 -4.59 1.75
CA SER A 26 9.19 -3.88 2.00
C SER A 26 8.60 -4.21 3.37
N TRP A 27 8.94 -5.38 3.92
CA TRP A 27 8.72 -5.77 5.31
C TRP A 27 10.00 -6.42 5.83
N SER A 28 10.70 -5.76 6.75
CA SER A 28 11.91 -6.33 7.36
C SER A 28 11.50 -7.40 8.36
N GLN A 29 11.84 -8.67 8.11
CA GLN A 29 11.51 -9.76 9.05
C GLN A 29 12.14 -9.50 10.42
N ASP A 30 13.43 -9.18 10.49
CA ASP A 30 14.14 -9.05 11.78
C ASP A 30 13.59 -7.93 12.66
N GLN A 31 13.25 -6.78 12.08
CA GLN A 31 12.82 -5.59 12.82
C GLN A 31 11.30 -5.53 13.02
N MET A 32 10.52 -5.84 11.99
CA MET A 32 9.07 -5.67 12.07
C MET A 32 8.40 -6.87 12.73
N VAL A 33 8.87 -8.10 12.50
CA VAL A 33 8.30 -9.30 13.14
C VAL A 33 8.61 -9.30 14.64
N SER A 34 9.79 -8.85 15.06
CA SER A 34 10.13 -8.75 16.48
C SER A 34 9.24 -7.75 17.25
N ILE A 35 8.79 -6.67 16.60
CA ILE A 35 7.92 -5.67 17.22
C ILE A 35 6.44 -6.07 17.13
N THR A 36 5.99 -6.52 15.95
CA THR A 36 4.56 -6.70 15.65
C THR A 36 4.08 -8.14 15.79
N GLY A 37 4.99 -9.12 15.74
CA GLY A 37 4.69 -10.55 15.64
C GLY A 37 4.13 -10.97 14.27
N LEU A 38 4.07 -10.07 13.29
CA LEU A 38 3.41 -10.31 12.00
C LEU A 38 4.42 -10.52 10.87
N ASN A 39 4.23 -11.60 10.13
CA ASN A 39 4.98 -11.88 8.91
C ASN A 39 4.38 -11.17 7.71
N GLU A 40 5.14 -11.13 6.61
CA GLU A 40 4.67 -10.53 5.36
C GLU A 40 3.37 -11.20 4.85
N ILE A 41 3.23 -12.52 5.07
CA ILE A 41 2.06 -13.30 4.63
C ILE A 41 0.79 -12.81 5.33
N ASP A 42 0.89 -12.48 6.61
CA ASP A 42 -0.27 -12.09 7.44
C ASP A 42 -0.85 -10.73 7.02
N ILE A 43 0.02 -9.82 6.57
CA ILE A 43 -0.36 -8.44 6.21
C ILE A 43 -0.63 -8.26 4.71
N ARG A 44 -0.09 -9.14 3.85
CA ARG A 44 -0.15 -9.00 2.39
C ARG A 44 -1.59 -8.96 1.86
N THR A 45 -2.48 -9.80 2.39
CA THR A 45 -3.89 -9.84 1.97
C THR A 45 -4.59 -8.53 2.27
N CYS A 46 -4.43 -8.03 3.51
CA CYS A 46 -4.99 -6.75 3.93
C CYS A 46 -4.43 -5.58 3.10
N ALA A 47 -3.11 -5.56 2.85
CA ALA A 47 -2.47 -4.52 2.05
C ALA A 47 -2.97 -4.52 0.58
N LYS A 48 -3.25 -5.70 0.01
CA LYS A 48 -3.82 -5.83 -1.34
C LYS A 48 -5.24 -5.26 -1.40
N GLU A 49 -6.07 -5.54 -0.41
CA GLU A 49 -7.41 -4.92 -0.30
C GLU A 49 -7.31 -3.40 -0.20
N MET A 50 -6.41 -2.87 0.65
CA MET A 50 -6.17 -1.43 0.75
C MET A 50 -5.71 -0.81 -0.58
N CYS A 51 -4.84 -1.50 -1.31
CA CYS A 51 -4.38 -1.05 -2.63
C CYS A 51 -5.53 -0.97 -3.64
N ASN A 52 -6.44 -1.95 -3.63
CA ASN A 52 -7.63 -1.93 -4.48
C ASN A 52 -8.56 -0.78 -4.11
N LEU A 53 -8.77 -0.54 -2.81
CA LEU A 53 -9.51 0.64 -2.36
C LEU A 53 -8.89 1.91 -2.96
N LEU A 54 -7.57 2.11 -2.85
CA LEU A 54 -6.88 3.29 -3.38
C LEU A 54 -6.96 3.46 -4.91
N LYS A 55 -7.18 2.38 -5.67
CA LYS A 55 -7.36 2.44 -7.13
C LYS A 55 -8.78 2.85 -7.52
N ASP A 56 -9.79 2.40 -6.80
CA ASP A 56 -11.20 2.65 -7.09
C ASP A 56 -11.74 3.95 -6.44
N GLN A 57 -10.85 4.91 -6.13
CA GLN A 57 -11.18 6.08 -5.29
C GLN A 57 -12.04 7.12 -6.02
N ASP A 58 -11.93 7.24 -7.34
CA ASP A 58 -12.65 8.26 -8.09
C ASP A 58 -14.17 8.05 -8.10
N GLN A 59 -14.66 6.88 -7.67
CA GLN A 59 -16.08 6.53 -7.64
C GLN A 59 -16.72 6.51 -6.23
N LYS A 60 -15.97 6.80 -5.16
CA LYS A 60 -16.45 6.52 -3.78
C LYS A 60 -16.73 7.79 -2.96
N GLN A 61 -17.68 7.65 -2.02
CA GLN A 61 -18.18 8.69 -1.11
C GLN A 61 -17.13 9.26 -0.12
N PHE A 62 -15.89 8.77 -0.12
CA PHE A 62 -14.84 9.12 0.85
C PHE A 62 -13.91 10.26 0.38
N ASN A 63 -14.36 11.09 -0.56
CA ASN A 63 -13.61 12.23 -1.08
C ASN A 63 -13.17 13.25 -0.02
N GLN A 64 -13.89 13.33 1.12
CA GLN A 64 -13.52 14.25 2.20
C GLN A 64 -12.18 13.90 2.85
N ILE A 65 -11.89 12.61 3.05
CA ILE A 65 -10.62 12.15 3.62
C ILE A 65 -9.48 12.51 2.66
N ARG A 66 -9.69 12.29 1.36
CA ARG A 66 -8.71 12.67 0.34
C ARG A 66 -8.46 14.17 0.31
N LYS A 67 -9.52 14.99 0.36
CA LYS A 67 -9.39 16.47 0.45
C LYS A 67 -8.66 16.90 1.72
N LYS A 68 -8.88 16.23 2.85
CA LYS A 68 -8.16 16.50 4.09
C LYS A 68 -6.66 16.26 3.91
N PHE A 69 -6.28 15.07 3.43
CA PHE A 69 -4.88 14.67 3.26
C PHE A 69 -4.20 15.22 1.99
N SER A 70 -4.90 16.01 1.17
CA SER A 70 -4.30 16.78 0.07
C SER A 70 -3.76 18.13 0.51
N LEU A 71 -4.06 18.57 1.74
CA LEU A 71 -3.60 19.85 2.27
C LEU A 71 -2.08 19.82 2.56
N PRO A 72 -1.36 20.94 2.40
CA PRO A 72 0.08 21.02 2.65
C PRO A 72 0.51 20.60 4.05
N LYS A 73 -0.33 20.83 5.07
CA LYS A 73 -0.07 20.41 6.47
C LYS A 73 0.04 18.89 6.66
N TYR A 74 -0.43 18.10 5.69
CA TYR A 74 -0.30 16.65 5.65
C TYR A 74 0.63 16.19 4.53
N LEU A 75 1.53 17.06 4.06
CA LEU A 75 2.49 16.78 2.99
C LEU A 75 1.83 16.30 1.68
N GLU A 76 0.55 16.65 1.49
CA GLU A 76 -0.23 16.34 0.30
C GLU A 76 -0.22 14.84 -0.09
N VAL A 77 -0.07 13.95 0.90
CA VAL A 77 0.13 12.50 0.69
C VAL A 77 -0.96 11.83 -0.15
N SER A 78 -2.17 12.39 -0.17
CA SER A 78 -3.27 11.85 -0.97
C SER A 78 -3.18 12.16 -2.47
N LYS A 79 -2.23 13.01 -2.89
CA LYS A 79 -1.93 13.32 -4.29
C LYS A 79 -0.97 12.30 -4.91
N ILE A 80 -0.30 11.47 -4.10
CA ILE A 80 0.62 10.43 -4.56
C ILE A 80 -0.15 9.45 -5.46
N ARG A 81 0.32 9.28 -6.70
CA ARG A 81 -0.24 8.32 -7.65
C ARG A 81 0.43 6.97 -7.52
N ILE A 82 -0.37 5.92 -7.40
CA ILE A 82 0.12 4.54 -7.42
C ILE A 82 0.26 4.14 -8.89
N GLU A 83 1.47 4.17 -9.42
CA GLU A 83 1.72 3.72 -10.79
C GLU A 83 1.43 2.22 -10.92
N LYS A 84 0.69 1.84 -11.97
CA LYS A 84 0.57 0.44 -12.38
C LYS A 84 1.91 0.05 -13.01
N ARG A 85 2.54 -1.02 -12.52
CA ARG A 85 3.72 -1.60 -13.17
C ARG A 85 3.34 -1.90 -14.63
N PRO A 86 4.07 -1.41 -15.64
CA PRO A 86 3.86 -1.88 -17.01
C PRO A 86 4.16 -3.37 -17.04
N SER A 87 3.25 -4.16 -17.61
CA SER A 87 3.47 -5.58 -17.84
C SER A 87 4.76 -5.73 -18.64
N GLN A 88 5.76 -6.41 -18.10
CA GLN A 88 6.91 -6.87 -18.88
C GLN A 88 6.40 -7.94 -19.85
N ASN A 89 5.82 -7.53 -20.97
CA ASN A 89 5.78 -8.37 -22.16
C ASN A 89 7.24 -8.46 -22.64
N LEU A 90 7.91 -9.57 -22.31
CA LEU A 90 9.13 -9.97 -23.00
C LEU A 90 8.77 -10.17 -24.48
N GLN A 91 8.97 -9.14 -25.30
CA GLN A 91 9.16 -9.34 -26.72
C GLN A 91 10.51 -10.05 -26.88
N THR A 92 10.45 -11.37 -27.05
CA THR A 92 11.54 -12.15 -27.62
C THR A 92 11.78 -11.63 -29.04
N LEU A 93 12.88 -10.89 -29.24
CA LEU A 93 13.38 -10.58 -30.58
C LEU A 93 14.03 -11.86 -31.14
N PRO A 94 13.58 -12.41 -32.28
CA PRO A 94 14.39 -13.38 -33.01
C PRO A 94 15.58 -12.65 -33.64
N TYR A 95 16.76 -13.26 -33.52
CA TYR A 95 17.99 -12.89 -34.23
C TYR A 95 17.85 -13.12 -35.73
#